data_AF-A0A926HFR4-F1
#
_entry.id   AF-A0A926HFR4-F1
#
_cell.length_a   1.000
_cell.length_b   1.000
_cell.length_c   1.000
_cell.angle_alpha   90.00
_cell.angle_beta   90.00
_cell.angle_gamma   90.00
#
_symmetry.space_group_name_H-M   'P 1'
#
loop_
_entity.id
_entity.type
_entity.pdbx_description
1 polymer ?
#
loop_
_entity_poly.entity_id
_entity_poly.type
_entity_poly.pdbx_seq_one_letter_code
_entity_poly.pdbx_strand_id
1 'polypeptide(L)'
;SLEDAWLIAEHIEVSDADLDDSWLPSELYEELSAESASEHAATVKRVIETERIESGFEPAPERIALIRRLMSMNARDRMKLARKADREARSILIRDPNRVVAAAVINNPRITDQEVENIASIRTVSDEVLRLIAMNRAWARSYTIIHNLTRNPRTPIPTSIGILPRIRTKDLQNLSQNRNVSEAVRRQALRLSQQRSGE
;
A
#
# COMPACT_ATOMS: atom_id res chain seq x y z
N SER A 1 -0.40 22.83 -12.61
CA SER A 1 -0.72 24.28 -12.52
C SER A 1 0.19 24.93 -11.49
N LEU A 2 0.25 26.26 -11.39
CA LEU A 2 1.12 26.96 -10.42
C LEU A 2 0.71 26.66 -8.96
N GLU A 3 -0.59 26.46 -8.73
CA GLU A 3 -1.14 26.01 -7.46
C GLU A 3 -0.71 24.56 -7.11
N ASP A 4 -0.61 23.66 -8.10
CA ASP A 4 -0.13 22.29 -7.85
C ASP A 4 1.33 22.29 -7.39
N ALA A 5 2.16 23.19 -7.93
CA ALA A 5 3.56 23.32 -7.54
C ALA A 5 3.72 23.82 -6.10
N TRP A 6 2.84 24.73 -5.64
CA TRP A 6 2.83 25.20 -4.26
C TRP A 6 2.40 24.12 -3.26
N LEU A 7 1.38 23.33 -3.58
CA LEU A 7 0.95 22.22 -2.72
C LEU A 7 2.01 21.12 -2.66
N ILE A 8 2.61 20.79 -3.80
CA ILE A 8 3.77 19.90 -3.85
C ILE A 8 4.83 20.41 -2.87
N ALA A 9 5.13 21.71 -2.86
CA ALA A 9 6.10 22.27 -1.93
C ALA A 9 5.67 22.17 -0.45
N GLU A 10 4.37 22.32 -0.14
CA GLU A 10 3.86 22.21 1.25
C GLU A 10 4.00 20.80 1.82
N HIS A 11 3.81 19.77 0.99
CA HIS A 11 3.87 18.38 1.43
C HIS A 11 5.23 17.72 1.11
N ILE A 12 6.21 18.45 0.56
CA ILE A 12 7.55 17.92 0.35
C ILE A 12 8.34 17.99 1.67
N GLU A 13 8.74 16.82 2.15
CA GLU A 13 9.62 16.64 3.29
C GLU A 13 11.02 16.12 2.91
N VAL A 14 11.17 15.55 1.72
CA VAL A 14 12.42 14.92 1.26
C VAL A 14 13.05 15.74 0.14
N SER A 15 14.34 16.05 0.29
CA SER A 15 15.13 16.73 -0.73
C SER A 15 15.46 15.80 -1.90
N ASP A 16 15.62 16.34 -3.10
CA ASP A 16 16.03 15.59 -4.29
C ASP A 16 17.36 14.87 -4.11
N ALA A 17 18.25 15.38 -3.25
CA ALA A 17 19.54 14.75 -2.93
C ALA A 17 19.40 13.42 -2.17
N ASP A 18 18.28 13.22 -1.47
CA ASP A 18 18.02 12.02 -0.66
C ASP A 18 17.22 10.95 -1.43
N LEU A 19 16.92 11.21 -2.72
CA LEU A 19 16.13 10.32 -3.56
C LEU A 19 17.01 9.31 -4.31
N ASP A 20 16.72 8.03 -4.10
CA ASP A 20 17.28 6.95 -4.91
C ASP A 20 16.33 6.59 -6.07
N ASP A 21 16.68 7.01 -7.28
CA ASP A 21 15.91 6.78 -8.51
C ASP A 21 16.17 5.41 -9.14
N SER A 22 17.11 4.61 -8.59
CA SER A 22 17.48 3.31 -9.15
C SER A 22 16.33 2.30 -9.17
N TRP A 23 15.32 2.49 -8.31
CA TRP A 23 14.14 1.65 -8.23
C TRP A 23 13.15 1.86 -9.40
N LEU A 24 13.22 2.97 -10.14
CA LEU A 24 12.25 3.32 -11.18
C LEU A 24 12.89 3.32 -12.58
N PRO A 25 12.91 2.17 -13.29
CA PRO A 25 13.31 2.14 -14.69
C PRO A 25 12.47 3.11 -15.53
N SER A 26 13.08 3.74 -16.54
CA SER A 26 12.40 4.68 -17.43
C SER A 26 11.15 4.09 -18.07
N GLU A 27 11.15 2.78 -18.30
CA GLU A 27 10.03 1.99 -18.84
C GLU A 27 8.77 2.08 -17.96
N LEU A 28 8.91 2.21 -16.64
CA LEU A 28 7.77 2.30 -15.74
C LEU A 28 7.04 3.66 -15.85
N TYR A 29 7.68 4.67 -16.43
CA TYR A 29 7.02 5.94 -16.76
C TYR A 29 6.04 5.80 -17.93
N GLU A 30 6.22 4.80 -18.78
CA GLU A 30 5.30 4.51 -19.89
C GLU A 30 3.97 3.92 -19.38
N GLU A 31 3.97 3.34 -18.18
CA GLU A 31 2.76 2.86 -17.49
C GLU A 31 1.92 4.00 -16.87
N LEU A 32 2.45 5.23 -16.83
CA LEU A 32 1.73 6.40 -16.36
C LEU A 32 0.86 6.96 -17.50
N SER A 33 -0.26 6.29 -17.78
CA SER A 33 -1.23 6.76 -18.76
C SER A 33 -1.89 8.07 -18.32
N ALA A 34 -2.25 8.91 -19.29
CA ALA A 34 -3.08 10.08 -19.02
C ALA A 34 -4.49 9.63 -18.60
N GLU A 35 -4.93 10.08 -17.43
CA GLU A 35 -6.27 9.83 -16.90
C GLU A 35 -7.23 10.96 -17.28
N SER A 36 -8.45 10.59 -17.61
CA SER A 36 -9.54 11.53 -17.88
C SER A 36 -10.05 12.18 -16.59
N ALA A 37 -10.71 13.34 -16.71
CA ALA A 37 -11.34 14.00 -15.57
C ALA A 37 -12.40 13.12 -14.87
N SER A 38 -13.07 12.24 -15.63
CA SER A 38 -14.03 11.28 -15.10
C SER A 38 -13.36 10.22 -14.22
N GLU A 39 -12.21 9.70 -14.66
CA GLU A 39 -11.43 8.71 -13.90
C GLU A 39 -10.85 9.31 -12.61
N HIS A 40 -10.36 10.55 -12.67
CA HIS A 40 -9.95 11.28 -11.46
C HIS A 40 -11.11 11.42 -10.47
N ALA A 41 -12.29 11.86 -10.93
CA ALA A 41 -13.46 12.03 -10.07
C ALA A 41 -13.95 10.70 -9.47
N ALA A 42 -13.90 9.60 -10.23
CA ALA A 42 -14.23 8.27 -9.75
C ALA A 42 -13.22 7.80 -8.68
N THR A 43 -11.93 8.05 -8.90
CA THR A 43 -10.86 7.72 -7.95
C THR A 43 -11.03 8.47 -6.63
N VAL A 44 -11.27 9.77 -6.68
CA VAL A 44 -11.56 10.60 -5.50
C VAL A 44 -12.71 10.01 -4.69
N LYS A 45 -13.84 9.71 -5.34
CA LYS A 45 -15.01 9.12 -4.66
C LYS A 45 -14.67 7.79 -4.01
N ARG A 46 -13.95 6.92 -4.71
CA ARG A 46 -13.51 5.61 -4.18
C ARG A 46 -12.63 5.77 -2.95
N VAL A 47 -11.66 6.70 -2.96
CA VAL A 47 -10.74 6.92 -1.85
C VAL A 47 -11.50 7.44 -0.62
N ILE A 48 -12.35 8.46 -0.78
CA ILE A 48 -13.18 9.01 0.32
C ILE A 48 -14.09 7.93 0.91
N GLU A 49 -14.78 7.17 0.05
CA GLU A 49 -15.65 6.08 0.49
C GLU A 49 -14.88 5.03 1.30
N THR A 50 -13.69 4.66 0.83
CA THR A 50 -12.84 3.69 1.51
C THR A 50 -12.42 4.20 2.89
N GLU A 51 -11.97 5.45 2.99
CA GLU A 51 -11.60 6.06 4.29
C GLU A 51 -12.79 6.15 5.23
N ARG A 52 -13.99 6.47 4.72
CA ARG A 52 -15.22 6.49 5.52
C ARG A 52 -15.55 5.10 6.08
N ILE A 53 -15.50 4.06 5.24
CA ILE A 53 -15.79 2.68 5.66
C ILE A 53 -14.77 2.21 6.71
N GLU A 54 -13.49 2.50 6.51
CA GLU A 54 -12.43 2.04 7.40
C GLU A 54 -12.40 2.78 8.75
N SER A 55 -12.63 4.10 8.74
CA SER A 55 -12.66 4.90 9.97
C SER A 55 -14.01 4.82 10.70
N GLY A 56 -15.09 4.52 9.98
CA GLY A 56 -16.46 4.58 10.50
C GLY A 56 -17.04 5.99 10.61
N PHE A 57 -16.28 7.02 10.21
CA PHE A 57 -16.67 8.43 10.30
C PHE A 57 -16.50 9.12 8.94
N GLU A 58 -17.26 10.19 8.71
CA GLU A 58 -17.02 11.04 7.56
C GLU A 58 -15.67 11.76 7.74
N PRO A 59 -14.75 11.72 6.75
CA PRO A 59 -13.48 12.41 6.86
C PRO A 59 -13.68 13.92 7.02
N ALA A 60 -12.75 14.58 7.72
CA ALA A 60 -12.80 16.03 7.90
C ALA A 60 -12.82 16.77 6.54
N PRO A 61 -13.46 17.95 6.44
CA PRO A 61 -13.52 18.71 5.20
C PRO A 61 -12.14 19.01 4.59
N GLU A 62 -11.15 19.31 5.44
CA GLU A 62 -9.76 19.54 5.05
C GLU A 62 -9.13 18.29 4.42
N ARG A 63 -9.34 17.13 5.04
CA ARG A 63 -8.91 15.82 4.52
C ARG A 63 -9.54 15.52 3.16
N ILE A 64 -10.85 15.78 3.00
CA ILE A 64 -11.55 15.61 1.73
C ILE A 64 -10.98 16.53 0.65
N ALA A 65 -10.68 17.79 0.99
CA ALA A 65 -10.07 18.75 0.08
C ALA A 65 -8.68 18.29 -0.38
N LEU A 66 -7.86 17.78 0.55
CA LEU A 66 -6.54 17.22 0.24
C LEU A 66 -6.65 16.01 -0.69
N ILE A 67 -7.55 15.05 -0.41
CA ILE A 67 -7.78 13.87 -1.27
C ILE A 67 -8.17 14.31 -2.68
N ARG A 68 -9.14 15.23 -2.80
CA ARG A 68 -9.59 15.78 -4.09
C ARG A 68 -8.42 16.39 -4.85
N ARG A 69 -7.59 17.16 -4.17
CA ARG A 69 -6.49 17.87 -4.81
C ARG A 69 -5.40 16.92 -5.28
N LEU A 70 -4.91 16.04 -4.40
CA LEU A 70 -3.89 15.04 -4.74
C LEU A 70 -4.34 14.16 -5.91
N MET A 71 -5.56 13.61 -5.86
CA MET A 71 -6.06 12.70 -6.89
C MET A 71 -6.49 13.39 -8.19
N SER A 72 -6.50 14.73 -8.23
CA SER A 72 -6.73 15.50 -9.46
C SER A 72 -5.45 15.84 -10.22
N MET A 73 -4.28 15.62 -9.59
CA MET A 73 -2.98 15.81 -10.23
C MET A 73 -2.70 14.68 -11.22
N ASN A 74 -1.88 14.95 -12.23
CA ASN A 74 -1.43 13.91 -13.15
C ASN A 74 -0.63 12.82 -12.41
N ALA A 75 -0.66 11.59 -12.92
CA ALA A 75 -0.01 10.46 -12.28
C ALA A 75 1.51 10.66 -12.08
N ARG A 76 2.18 11.38 -12.98
CA ARG A 76 3.62 11.67 -12.88
C ARG A 76 3.96 12.56 -11.69
N ASP A 77 3.17 13.61 -11.47
CA ASP A 77 3.35 14.56 -10.39
C ASP A 77 2.93 13.92 -9.05
N ARG A 78 1.88 13.09 -9.05
CA ARG A 78 1.54 12.25 -7.89
C ARG A 78 2.67 11.30 -7.51
N MET A 79 3.32 10.65 -8.50
CA MET A 79 4.46 9.77 -8.27
C MET A 79 5.65 10.53 -7.67
N LYS A 80 6.00 11.69 -8.24
CA LYS A 80 7.08 12.53 -7.71
C LYS A 80 6.78 12.99 -6.29
N LEU A 81 5.53 13.40 -6.04
CA LEU A 81 5.07 13.79 -4.73
C LEU A 81 5.13 12.63 -3.74
N ALA A 82 4.66 11.42 -4.10
CA ALA A 82 4.67 10.25 -3.24
C ALA A 82 6.05 9.95 -2.60
N ARG A 83 7.13 10.17 -3.35
CA ARG A 83 8.52 9.95 -2.89
C ARG A 83 9.02 11.00 -1.91
N LYS A 84 8.43 12.18 -1.94
CA LYS A 84 8.82 13.32 -1.11
C LYS A 84 7.78 13.70 -0.07
N ALA A 85 6.58 13.14 -0.18
CA ALA A 85 5.40 13.46 0.57
C ALA A 85 5.61 13.29 2.06
N ASP A 86 4.99 14.17 2.83
CA ASP A 86 4.72 14.02 4.24
C ASP A 86 3.85 12.78 4.54
N ARG A 87 3.65 12.50 5.82
CA ARG A 87 2.87 11.33 6.26
C ARG A 87 1.42 11.37 5.77
N GLU A 88 0.81 12.55 5.69
CA GLU A 88 -0.60 12.66 5.32
C GLU A 88 -0.81 12.35 3.84
N ALA A 89 -0.04 12.98 2.96
CA ALA A 89 -0.11 12.71 1.53
C ALA A 89 0.29 11.26 1.20
N ARG A 90 1.27 10.66 1.88
CA ARG A 90 1.58 9.23 1.75
C ARG A 90 0.38 8.33 2.08
N SER A 91 -0.36 8.65 3.14
CA SER A 91 -1.53 7.87 3.56
C SER A 91 -2.66 7.84 2.52
N ILE A 92 -2.73 8.88 1.68
CA ILE A 92 -3.69 9.02 0.59
C ILE A 92 -3.15 8.36 -0.69
N LEU A 93 -1.91 8.68 -1.07
CA LEU A 93 -1.27 8.22 -2.31
C LEU A 93 -0.98 6.70 -2.32
N ILE A 94 -0.92 6.03 -1.17
CA ILE A 94 -0.78 4.56 -1.16
C ILE A 94 -2.00 3.83 -1.76
N ARG A 95 -3.15 4.51 -1.82
CA ARG A 95 -4.42 3.98 -2.37
C ARG A 95 -4.62 4.35 -3.84
N ASP A 96 -3.61 4.94 -4.47
CA ASP A 96 -3.66 5.36 -5.87
C ASP A 96 -4.01 4.17 -6.78
N PRO A 97 -4.88 4.36 -7.79
CA PRO A 97 -5.15 3.32 -8.78
C PRO A 97 -3.91 2.94 -9.60
N ASN A 98 -2.97 3.88 -9.80
CA ASN A 98 -1.74 3.61 -10.51
C ASN A 98 -0.72 2.95 -9.58
N ARG A 99 -0.31 1.72 -9.93
CA ARG A 99 0.63 0.94 -9.13
C ARG A 99 1.99 1.62 -8.96
N VAL A 100 2.42 2.42 -9.93
CA VAL A 100 3.71 3.13 -9.90
C VAL A 100 3.68 4.22 -8.83
N VAL A 101 2.58 4.97 -8.73
CA VAL A 101 2.39 5.99 -7.69
C VAL A 101 2.34 5.33 -6.31
N ALA A 102 1.54 4.27 -6.16
CA ALA A 102 1.42 3.55 -4.89
C ALA A 102 2.75 2.94 -4.44
N ALA A 103 3.52 2.36 -5.36
CA ALA A 103 4.83 1.79 -5.07
C ALA A 103 5.89 2.87 -4.76
N ALA A 104 5.75 4.08 -5.33
CA ALA A 104 6.62 5.20 -5.01
C ALA A 104 6.51 5.64 -3.53
N VAL A 105 5.34 5.50 -2.90
CA VAL A 105 5.17 5.76 -1.46
C VAL A 105 6.02 4.82 -0.61
N ILE A 106 6.11 3.54 -0.98
CA ILE A 106 6.90 2.54 -0.24
C ILE A 106 8.40 2.81 -0.32
N ASN A 107 8.86 3.45 -1.39
CA ASN A 107 10.25 3.84 -1.57
C ASN A 107 10.57 5.25 -1.02
N ASN A 108 9.62 5.88 -0.31
CA ASN A 108 9.89 7.14 0.37
C ASN A 108 10.85 6.89 1.55
N PRO A 109 11.98 7.62 1.66
CA PRO A 109 12.98 7.37 2.70
C PRO A 109 12.48 7.70 4.13
N ARG A 110 11.38 8.45 4.26
CA ARG A 110 10.75 8.80 5.54
C ARG A 110 9.59 7.88 5.92
N ILE A 111 9.35 6.80 5.16
CA ILE A 111 8.31 5.84 5.53
C ILE A 111 8.69 5.14 6.85
N THR A 112 7.76 5.11 7.79
CA THR A 112 7.98 4.48 9.10
C THR A 112 7.49 3.03 9.11
N ASP A 113 8.06 2.21 10.00
CA ASP A 113 7.60 0.82 10.19
C ASP A 113 6.10 0.75 10.57
N GLN A 114 5.62 1.72 11.36
CA GLN A 114 4.21 1.80 11.75
C GLN A 114 3.30 2.07 10.54
N GLU A 115 3.73 2.90 9.60
CA GLU A 115 3.01 3.10 8.34
C GLU A 115 2.97 1.81 7.53
N VAL A 116 4.10 1.11 7.42
CA VAL A 116 4.17 -0.16 6.67
C VAL A 116 3.30 -1.25 7.28
N GLU A 117 3.26 -1.35 8.61
CA GLU A 117 2.35 -2.25 9.34
C GLU A 117 0.88 -1.99 8.98
N ASN A 118 0.49 -0.71 8.96
CA ASN A 118 -0.85 -0.30 8.57
C ASN A 118 -1.12 -0.64 7.11
N ILE A 119 -0.20 -0.29 6.20
CA ILE A 119 -0.33 -0.54 4.75
C ILE A 119 -0.50 -2.04 4.46
N ALA A 120 0.27 -2.90 5.13
CA ALA A 120 0.15 -4.35 4.96
C ALA A 120 -1.25 -4.90 5.29
N SER A 121 -2.02 -4.18 6.12
CA SER A 121 -3.40 -4.55 6.48
C SER A 121 -4.48 -4.00 5.53
N ILE A 122 -4.15 -3.00 4.71
CA ILE A 122 -5.13 -2.32 3.83
C ILE A 122 -5.54 -3.22 2.68
N ARG A 123 -6.85 -3.45 2.52
CA ARG A 123 -7.42 -4.37 1.52
C ARG A 123 -7.61 -3.74 0.14
N THR A 124 -7.42 -2.44 0.01
CA THR A 124 -7.55 -1.68 -1.25
C THR A 124 -6.22 -1.32 -1.89
N VAL A 125 -5.10 -1.71 -1.27
CA VAL A 125 -3.76 -1.43 -1.75
C VAL A 125 -3.40 -2.34 -2.93
N SER A 126 -2.50 -1.85 -3.79
CA SER A 126 -1.96 -2.64 -4.91
C SER A 126 -1.22 -3.88 -4.40
N ASP A 127 -1.37 -4.99 -5.09
CA ASP A 127 -0.63 -6.23 -4.79
C ASP A 127 0.88 -6.06 -4.97
N GLU A 128 1.30 -5.16 -5.85
CA GLU A 128 2.69 -4.77 -6.04
C GLU A 128 3.30 -4.16 -4.78
N VAL A 129 2.57 -3.27 -4.11
CA VAL A 129 2.99 -2.68 -2.83
C VAL A 129 3.22 -3.78 -1.78
N LEU A 130 2.28 -4.72 -1.67
CA LEU A 130 2.39 -5.82 -0.70
C LEU A 130 3.57 -6.74 -1.01
N ARG A 131 3.89 -6.95 -2.29
CA ARG A 131 5.07 -7.68 -2.74
C ARG A 131 6.36 -6.95 -2.36
N LEU A 132 6.45 -5.65 -2.60
CA LEU A 132 7.61 -4.83 -2.21
C LEU A 132 7.84 -4.87 -0.70
N ILE A 133 6.76 -4.76 0.09
CA ILE A 133 6.84 -4.87 1.55
C ILE A 133 7.42 -6.23 1.96
N ALA A 134 6.94 -7.32 1.36
CA ALA A 134 7.41 -8.67 1.67
C ALA A 134 8.88 -8.92 1.28
N MET A 135 9.37 -8.26 0.24
CA MET A 135 10.75 -8.39 -0.25
C MET A 135 11.76 -7.56 0.58
N ASN A 136 11.30 -6.53 1.28
CA ASN A 136 12.16 -5.73 2.14
C ASN A 136 12.62 -6.55 3.36
N ARG A 137 13.94 -6.75 3.49
CA ARG A 137 14.53 -7.58 4.55
C ARG A 137 14.28 -7.06 5.96
N ALA A 138 14.17 -5.74 6.15
CA ALA A 138 13.91 -5.14 7.45
C ALA A 138 12.47 -5.44 7.89
N TRP A 139 11.50 -5.10 7.04
CA TRP A 139 10.08 -5.32 7.31
C TRP A 139 9.69 -6.78 7.37
N ALA A 140 10.33 -7.61 6.54
CA ALA A 140 10.13 -9.05 6.57
C ALA A 140 10.48 -9.65 7.94
N ARG A 141 11.32 -9.02 8.79
CA ARG A 141 11.60 -9.52 10.15
C ARG A 141 10.49 -9.21 11.16
N SER A 142 9.65 -8.20 10.91
CA SER A 142 8.53 -7.87 11.78
C SER A 142 7.43 -8.93 11.67
N TYR A 143 7.08 -9.54 12.81
CA TYR A 143 5.98 -10.50 12.87
C TYR A 143 4.64 -9.87 12.48
N THR A 144 4.39 -8.64 12.94
CA THR A 144 3.15 -7.90 12.66
C THR A 144 2.96 -7.69 11.17
N ILE A 145 4.02 -7.25 10.46
CA ILE A 145 3.98 -7.01 9.02
C ILE A 145 3.69 -8.31 8.28
N ILE A 146 4.48 -9.37 8.53
CA ILE A 146 4.31 -10.64 7.80
C ILE A 146 2.96 -11.30 8.10
N HIS A 147 2.45 -11.15 9.34
CA HIS A 147 1.13 -11.65 9.71
C HIS A 147 0.02 -10.86 8.99
N ASN A 148 0.10 -9.53 8.92
CA ASN A 148 -0.84 -8.69 8.17
C ASN A 148 -0.84 -9.06 6.68
N LEU A 149 0.35 -9.23 6.07
CA LEU A 149 0.48 -9.66 4.68
C LEU A 149 -0.24 -10.98 4.41
N THR A 150 -0.06 -12.00 5.25
CA THR A 150 -0.73 -13.31 5.03
C THR A 150 -2.25 -13.26 5.16
N ARG A 151 -2.79 -12.29 5.88
CA ARG A 151 -4.24 -12.10 6.10
C ARG A 151 -4.90 -11.22 5.05
N ASN A 152 -4.10 -10.51 4.26
CA ASN A 152 -4.60 -9.56 3.27
C ASN A 152 -4.99 -10.30 1.97
N PRO A 153 -6.25 -10.16 1.48
CA PRO A 153 -6.71 -10.78 0.24
C PRO A 153 -5.91 -10.37 -1.01
N ARG A 154 -5.30 -9.18 -0.98
CA ARG A 154 -4.55 -8.61 -2.10
C ARG A 154 -3.10 -9.09 -2.16
N THR A 155 -2.58 -9.71 -1.10
CA THR A 155 -1.21 -10.23 -1.13
C THR A 155 -1.11 -11.37 -2.14
N PRO A 156 -0.15 -11.30 -3.09
CA PRO A 156 0.04 -12.37 -4.07
C PRO A 156 0.19 -13.73 -3.40
N ILE A 157 -0.51 -14.74 -3.92
CA ILE A 157 -0.52 -16.10 -3.35
C ILE A 157 0.90 -16.64 -3.11
N PRO A 158 1.87 -16.51 -4.06
CA PRO A 158 3.23 -16.99 -3.83
C PRO A 158 3.92 -16.29 -2.65
N THR A 159 3.68 -14.99 -2.48
CA THR A 159 4.22 -14.20 -1.38
C THR A 159 3.65 -14.68 -0.05
N SER A 160 2.31 -14.84 0.04
CA SER A 160 1.65 -15.37 1.22
C SER A 160 2.15 -16.75 1.59
N ILE A 161 2.22 -17.69 0.63
CA ILE A 161 2.71 -19.07 0.86
C ILE A 161 4.15 -19.08 1.36
N GLY A 162 5.03 -18.24 0.79
CA GLY A 162 6.42 -18.12 1.23
C GLY A 162 6.58 -17.59 2.67
N ILE A 163 5.61 -16.81 3.15
CA ILE A 163 5.59 -16.27 4.52
C ILE A 163 5.05 -17.30 5.53
N LEU A 164 4.12 -18.18 5.15
CA LEU A 164 3.43 -19.09 6.08
C LEU A 164 4.35 -19.88 7.05
N PRO A 165 5.52 -20.39 6.64
CA PRO A 165 6.44 -21.07 7.57
C PRO A 165 6.90 -20.20 8.75
N ARG A 166 6.75 -18.88 8.67
CA ARG A 166 7.17 -17.91 9.70
C ARG A 166 6.03 -17.47 10.61
N ILE A 167 4.79 -17.86 10.31
CA ILE A 167 3.59 -17.56 11.11
C ILE A 167 3.47 -18.55 12.27
N ARG A 168 3.00 -18.11 13.44
CA ARG A 168 2.83 -18.98 14.63
C ARG A 168 1.71 -20.00 14.40
N THR A 169 1.79 -21.16 15.06
CA THR A 169 0.83 -22.27 14.86
C THR A 169 -0.63 -21.87 15.11
N LYS A 170 -0.89 -21.12 16.19
CA LYS A 170 -2.24 -20.60 16.50
C LYS A 170 -2.77 -19.69 15.39
N ASP A 171 -1.91 -18.85 14.82
CA ASP A 171 -2.29 -17.94 13.74
C ASP A 171 -2.48 -18.68 12.41
N LEU A 172 -1.74 -19.77 12.16
CA LEU A 172 -2.00 -20.66 11.02
C LEU A 172 -3.37 -21.35 11.11
N GLN A 173 -3.77 -21.78 12.31
CA GLN A 173 -5.11 -22.34 12.54
C GLN A 173 -6.20 -21.28 12.31
N ASN A 174 -6.00 -20.06 12.78
CA ASN A 174 -6.92 -18.95 12.51
C ASN A 174 -6.99 -18.62 11.00
N LEU A 175 -5.84 -18.67 10.33
CA LEU A 175 -5.74 -18.36 8.90
C LEU A 175 -6.42 -19.41 8.04
N SER A 176 -6.37 -20.70 8.42
CA SER A 176 -7.06 -21.78 7.68
C SER A 176 -8.57 -21.63 7.65
N GLN A 177 -9.15 -20.94 8.66
CA GLN A 177 -10.57 -20.67 8.77
C GLN A 177 -10.98 -19.30 8.18
N ASN A 178 -10.00 -18.44 7.88
CA ASN A 178 -10.27 -17.06 7.45
C ASN A 178 -10.73 -17.00 5.98
N ARG A 179 -12.03 -16.79 5.76
CA ARG A 179 -12.63 -16.69 4.41
C ARG A 179 -12.16 -15.49 3.57
N ASN A 180 -11.48 -14.52 4.18
CA ASN A 180 -10.95 -13.36 3.47
C ASN A 180 -9.67 -13.69 2.67
N VAL A 181 -8.99 -14.80 2.94
CA VAL A 181 -7.77 -15.18 2.20
C VAL A 181 -8.04 -16.28 1.18
N SER A 182 -7.21 -16.36 0.14
CA SER A 182 -7.37 -17.36 -0.93
C SER A 182 -7.38 -18.79 -0.39
N GLU A 183 -8.12 -19.67 -1.08
CA GLU A 183 -8.23 -21.07 -0.67
C GLU A 183 -6.88 -21.79 -0.64
N ALA A 184 -6.00 -21.49 -1.59
CA ALA A 184 -4.64 -22.03 -1.63
C ALA A 184 -3.86 -21.70 -0.35
N VAL A 185 -3.94 -20.45 0.12
CA VAL A 185 -3.29 -20.02 1.37
C VAL A 185 -3.91 -20.72 2.58
N ARG A 186 -5.25 -20.86 2.65
CA ARG A 186 -5.92 -21.57 3.75
C ARG A 186 -5.52 -23.04 3.85
N ARG A 187 -5.52 -23.75 2.71
CA ARG A 187 -5.13 -25.18 2.65
C ARG A 187 -3.68 -25.37 3.08
N GLN A 188 -2.78 -24.51 2.62
CA GLN A 188 -1.37 -24.58 3.01
C GLN A 188 -1.17 -24.23 4.49
N ALA A 189 -1.90 -23.25 5.01
CA ALA A 189 -1.86 -22.91 6.43
C ALA A 189 -2.36 -24.07 7.31
N LEU A 190 -3.45 -24.73 6.91
CA LEU A 190 -3.97 -25.93 7.58
C LEU A 190 -2.91 -27.03 7.64
N ARG A 191 -2.35 -27.39 6.48
CA ARG A 191 -1.30 -28.42 6.36
C ARG A 191 -0.10 -28.13 7.28
N LEU A 192 0.38 -26.89 7.28
CA LEU A 192 1.50 -26.48 8.15
C LEU A 192 1.12 -26.49 9.63
N SER A 193 -0.13 -26.17 9.97
CA SER A 193 -0.60 -26.23 11.36
C SER A 193 -0.67 -27.66 11.88
N GLN A 194 -1.19 -28.62 11.11
CA GLN A 194 -1.27 -30.04 11.47
C GLN A 194 0.11 -30.65 11.62
N GLN A 195 0.99 -30.40 10.63
CA GLN A 195 2.39 -30.84 10.66
C GLN A 195 3.13 -30.40 11.93
N ARG A 196 2.81 -29.22 12.48
CA ARG A 196 3.43 -28.70 13.72
C ARG A 196 2.79 -29.23 15.00
N SER A 197 1.50 -29.57 14.94
CA SER A 197 0.77 -30.17 16.05
C SER A 197 1.04 -31.67 16.19
N GLY A 198 1.66 -32.30 15.18
CA GLY A 198 1.90 -33.75 15.15
C GLY A 198 0.67 -34.56 14.72
N GLU A 199 -0.31 -33.91 14.08
CA GLU A 199 -1.49 -34.51 13.46
C GLU A 199 -1.28 -34.79 11.97
#